data_AF-A0A9D6WUQ4-F1
#
_entry.id   AF-A0A9D6WUQ4-F1
#
_cell.length_a   1.000
_cell.length_b   1.000
_cell.length_c   1.000
_cell.angle_alpha   90.00
_cell.angle_beta   90.00
_cell.angle_gamma   90.00
#
_symmetry.space_group_name_H-M   'P 1'
#
loop_
_entity.id
_entity.type
_entity.pdbx_description
1 polymer ?
#
loop_
_entity_poly.entity_id
_entity_poly.type
_entity_poly.pdbx_seq_one_letter_code
_entity_poly.pdbx_strand_id
1 'polypeptide(L)' 'MRTLKLPLIVELTETGDYWGYSMNLPGLHILGKTKAEVINLAPGIAHTLLQTRLDKKLELPPAFANFDGSQLVVNRS' A
#
# COMPACT_ATOMS: atom_id res chain seq x y z
N MET A 1 -12.96 -12.28 9.04
CA MET A 1 -11.87 -11.68 8.23
C MET A 1 -11.68 -10.25 8.70
N ARG A 2 -10.47 -9.86 9.11
CA ARG A 2 -10.18 -8.48 9.54
C ARG A 2 -9.78 -7.67 8.31
N THR A 3 -10.52 -6.61 8.02
CA THR A 3 -10.17 -5.69 6.93
C THR A 3 -9.17 -4.67 7.45
N LEU A 4 -7.94 -4.73 6.95
CA LEU A 4 -6.92 -3.72 7.27
C LEU A 4 -7.05 -2.56 6.29
N LYS A 5 -7.15 -1.34 6.84
CA LYS A 5 -7.21 -0.11 6.05
C LYS A 5 -5.80 0.36 5.72
N LEU A 6 -5.51 0.54 4.44
CA LEU A 6 -4.27 1.13 3.95
C LEU A 6 -4.51 2.62 3.63
N PRO A 7 -3.98 3.56 4.43
CA PRO A 7 -4.00 4.98 4.07
C PRO A 7 -3.04 5.20 2.91
N LEU A 8 -3.56 5.73 1.80
CA LEU A 8 -2.81 5.97 0.58
C LEU A 8 -2.85 7.47 0.26
N ILE A 9 -1.69 8.08 0.13
CA ILE A 9 -1.53 9.45 -0.36
C ILE A 9 -1.26 9.35 -1.85
N VAL A 10 -1.96 10.15 -2.66
CA VAL A 10 -1.80 10.19 -4.13
C VAL A 10 -1.59 11.62 -4.59
N GLU A 11 -0.41 11.89 -5.13
CA GLU A 11 0.02 13.21 -5.59
C GLU A 11 0.23 13.22 -7.11
N LEU A 12 0.00 14.36 -7.76
CA LEU A 12 0.33 14.56 -9.16
C LEU A 12 1.79 14.99 -9.27
N THR A 13 2.57 14.35 -10.12
CA THR A 13 3.97 14.67 -10.36
C THR A 13 4.11 15.79 -11.39
N GLU A 14 5.31 16.40 -11.47
CA GLU A 14 5.64 17.40 -12.49
C GLU A 14 5.55 16.86 -13.92
N THR A 15 5.66 15.53 -14.09
CA THR A 15 5.52 14.84 -15.38
C THR A 15 4.07 14.59 -15.80
N GLY A 16 3.10 14.88 -14.92
CA GLY A 16 1.68 14.65 -15.16
C GLY A 16 1.21 13.23 -14.78
N ASP A 17 2.07 12.41 -14.18
CA ASP A 17 1.71 11.10 -13.65
C ASP A 17 1.21 11.22 -12.19
N TYR A 18 0.60 10.16 -11.67
CA TYR A 18 0.18 10.07 -10.27
C TYR A 18 1.13 9.17 -9.50
N TRP A 19 1.66 9.69 -8.39
CA TRP A 19 2.49 8.95 -7.46
C TRP A 19 1.71 8.65 -6.18
N GLY A 20 1.56 7.37 -5.88
CA GLY A 20 0.94 6.84 -4.68
C GLY A 20 1.96 6.30 -3.69
N TYR A 21 1.83 6.68 -2.42
CA TYR A 21 2.65 6.14 -1.33
C TYR A 21 1.89 6.08 -0.02
N SER A 22 2.43 5.34 0.96
CA SER A 22 1.85 5.24 2.31
C SER A 22 2.92 5.42 3.37
N MET A 23 2.71 6.38 4.27
CA MET A 23 3.57 6.58 5.44
C MET A 23 3.50 5.39 6.41
N ASN A 24 2.39 4.65 6.39
CA ASN A 24 2.18 3.49 7.25
C ASN A 24 2.81 2.21 6.70
N LEU A 25 3.15 2.20 5.40
CA LEU A 25 3.82 1.09 4.74
C LEU A 25 5.07 1.59 3.99
N PRO A 26 6.19 1.81 4.70
CA PRO A 26 7.44 2.23 4.08
C PRO A 26 7.87 1.26 2.96
N GLY A 27 8.16 1.81 1.79
CA GLY A 27 8.50 1.06 0.58
C GLY A 27 7.34 0.86 -0.39
N LEU A 28 6.10 1.20 0.00
CA LEU A 28 4.98 1.25 -0.95
C LEU A 28 5.08 2.50 -1.82
N HIS A 29 5.48 2.32 -3.07
CA HIS A 29 5.50 3.37 -4.09
C HIS A 29 4.86 2.86 -5.37
N ILE A 30 3.96 3.66 -5.93
CA ILE A 30 3.16 3.30 -7.10
C ILE A 30 3.15 4.50 -8.02
N LEU A 31 3.56 4.31 -9.27
CA LEU A 31 3.43 5.32 -10.29
C LEU A 31 2.37 4.83 -11.29
N GLY A 32 1.40 5.69 -11.61
CA GLY A 32 0.35 5.36 -12.56
C GLY A 32 -0.07 6.60 -13.34
N LYS A 33 -0.68 6.40 -14.52
CA LYS A 33 -1.13 7.52 -15.37
C LYS A 33 -2.39 8.18 -14.84
N THR A 34 -3.12 7.50 -13.95
CA THR A 34 -4.35 8.00 -13.35
C THR A 34 -4.40 7.73 -11.84
N LYS A 35 -5.12 8.57 -11.08
CA LYS A 35 -5.39 8.30 -9.65
C LYS A 35 -6.06 6.94 -9.45
N ALA A 36 -6.97 6.56 -10.35
CA ALA A 36 -7.69 5.30 -10.25
C ALA A 36 -6.76 4.09 -10.38
N GLU A 37 -5.81 4.14 -11.30
CA GLU A 37 -4.78 3.10 -11.48
C GLU A 37 -3.96 2.91 -10.20
N VAL A 38 -3.46 4.01 -9.62
CA VAL A 38 -2.69 3.99 -8.37
C VAL A 38 -3.49 3.36 -7.22
N ILE A 39 -4.76 3.76 -7.06
CA ILE A 39 -5.65 3.24 -6.02
C ILE A 39 -5.95 1.75 -6.22
N ASN A 40 -6.15 1.31 -7.47
CA ASN A 40 -6.47 -0.08 -7.78
C ASN A 40 -5.26 -1.02 -7.60
N LEU A 41 -4.05 -0.54 -7.86
CA LEU A 41 -2.82 -1.32 -7.69
C LEU A 41 -2.35 -1.40 -6.23
N ALA A 42 -2.68 -0.40 -5.41
CA ALA A 42 -2.20 -0.29 -4.04
C ALA A 42 -2.46 -1.50 -3.12
N PRO A 43 -3.65 -2.14 -3.10
CA PRO A 43 -3.87 -3.30 -2.25
C PRO A 43 -2.96 -4.47 -2.61
N GLY A 44 -2.79 -4.74 -3.91
CA GLY A 44 -1.98 -5.86 -4.40
C GLY A 44 -0.50 -5.67 -4.10
N ILE A 45 0.04 -4.47 -4.35
CA ILE A 45 1.44 -4.16 -4.07
C ILE A 45 1.70 -4.18 -2.55
N ALA A 46 0.80 -3.60 -1.76
CA ALA A 46 0.92 -3.60 -0.30
C ALA A 46 0.87 -5.02 0.28
N HIS A 47 -0.01 -5.88 -0.25
CA HIS A 47 -0.08 -7.28 0.14
C HIS A 47 1.25 -8.00 -0.15
N THR A 48 1.78 -7.85 -1.36
CA THR A 48 3.08 -8.44 -1.73
C THR A 48 4.23 -7.95 -0.85
N LEU A 49 4.26 -6.66 -0.52
CA LEU A 49 5.26 -6.08 0.38
C LEU A 49 5.19 -6.68 1.80
N LEU A 50 4.00 -6.75 2.37
CA LEU A 50 3.81 -7.31 3.72
C LEU A 50 4.08 -8.81 3.74
N GLN A 51 3.62 -9.55 2.72
CA GLN A 51 3.90 -10.98 2.58
C GLN A 51 5.40 -11.24 2.45
N THR A 52 6.11 -10.47 1.62
CA THR A 52 7.56 -10.60 1.47
C THR A 52 8.29 -10.34 2.78
N ARG A 53 7.82 -9.37 3.60
CA ARG A 53 8.38 -9.13 4.93
C ARG A 53 8.15 -10.32 5.85
N LEU A 54 6.95 -10.88 5.88
CA LEU A 54 6.63 -12.09 6.65
C LEU A 54 7.52 -13.27 6.24
N ASP A 55 7.62 -13.55 4.95
CA ASP A 55 8.40 -14.66 4.40
C ASP A 55 9.89 -14.53 4.74
N LYS A 56 10.40 -13.29 4.75
CA LYS A 56 11.78 -12.97 5.12
C LYS A 56 11.99 -12.78 6.64
N LYS A 57 10.96 -12.99 7.47
CA LYS A 57 10.99 -12.74 8.93
C LYS A 57 11.44 -11.33 9.30
N LEU A 58 11.11 -10.36 8.44
CA LEU A 58 11.34 -8.94 8.69
C LEU A 58 10.20 -8.36 9.53
N GLU A 59 10.52 -7.34 10.31
CA GLU A 59 9.52 -6.64 11.12
C GLU A 59 8.46 -5.97 10.24
N LEU A 60 7.20 -6.21 10.60
CA LEU A 60 6.06 -5.55 9.99
C LEU A 60 5.93 -4.12 10.55
N PRO A 61 5.51 -3.14 9.74
CA PRO A 61 5.25 -1.81 10.25
C PRO A 61 4.17 -1.86 11.34
N PRO A 62 4.19 -0.95 12.35
CA PRO A 62 3.24 -0.96 13.46
C PRO A 62 1.77 -0.99 13.04
N ALA A 63 1.42 -0.26 11.97
CA ALA A 63 0.07 -0.23 11.40
C ALA A 63 -0.41 -1.59 10.86
N PHE A 64 0.53 -2.51 10.60
CA PHE A 64 0.31 -3.84 10.05
C PHE A 64 0.90 -4.93 10.95
N ALA A 65 1.20 -4.65 12.22
CA ALA A 65 1.79 -5.63 13.14
C ALA A 65 0.93 -6.90 13.30
N ASN A 66 -0.37 -6.78 13.06
CA ASN A 66 -1.33 -7.89 13.08
C ASN A 66 -1.65 -8.45 11.69
N PHE A 67 -0.87 -8.13 10.65
CA PHE A 67 -1.06 -8.68 9.31
C PHE A 67 -0.65 -10.15 9.29
N ASP A 68 -1.63 -11.02 9.06
CA ASP A 68 -1.51 -12.48 9.02
C ASP A 68 -1.74 -13.05 7.61
N GLY A 69 -1.67 -12.22 6.57
CA GLY A 69 -2.11 -12.56 5.21
C GLY A 69 -3.58 -12.19 4.92
N SER A 70 -4.24 -11.45 5.84
CA SER A 70 -5.59 -10.91 5.64
C SER A 70 -5.66 -9.91 4.47
N GLN A 71 -6.82 -9.84 3.79
CA GLN A 71 -7.07 -8.87 2.70
C GLN A 71 -6.90 -7.40 3.15
N LEU A 72 -6.19 -6.62 2.34
CA LEU A 72 -6.04 -5.17 2.50
C LEU A 72 -7.12 -4.42 1.69
N VAL A 73 -7.69 -3.37 2.27
CA VAL A 73 -8.59 -2.46 1.57
C VAL A 73 -8.02 -1.04 1.65
N VAL A 74 -7.92 -0.37 0.51
CA VAL A 74 -7.48 1.03 0.44
C VAL A 74 -8.65 1.92 0.85
N ASN A 75 -8.41 2.74 1.87
CA ASN A 75 -9.40 3.71 2.33
C ASN A 75 -9.15 5.03 1.59
N ARG A 76 -10.15 5.48 0.82
CA ARG A 76 -10.11 6.77 0.13
C ARG A 76 -10.39 7.86 1.17
N SER A 77 -9.35 8.55 1.65
CA SER A 77 -9.50 9.80 2.40
C SER A 77 -9.61 10.98 1.44
#